data_AF-A0A930W2P5-F1
#
_entry.id   AF-A0A930W2P5-F1
#
_cell.length_a   1.000
_cell.length_b   1.000
_cell.length_c   1.000
_cell.angle_alpha   90.00
_cell.angle_beta   90.00
_cell.angle_gamma   90.00
#
_symmetry.space_group_name_H-M   'P 1'
#
loop_
_entity.id
_entity.type
_entity.pdbx_description
1 polymer ?
#
loop_
_entity_poly.entity_id
_entity_poly.type
_entity_poly.pdbx_seq_one_letter_code
_entity_poly.pdbx_strand_id
1 'polypeptide(L)'
;MRDATFKPTVLYLIALIICGSNGIVASFINLPSYQIVFFRMLLGTLFLLAVKLVQKEAFTIQNYPKDFQALVGSGIALGLQWTFLFEAYRLVGVGIATLEYYCGPVIVMALSPLL
;
A
#
# COMPACT_ATOMS: atom_id res chain seq x y z
N MET A 1 -11.28 -17.49 -28.21
CA MET A 1 -10.28 -16.51 -27.71
C MET A 1 -10.90 -15.37 -26.88
N ARG A 2 -12.13 -15.46 -26.35
CA ARG A 2 -12.77 -14.39 -25.54
C ARG A 2 -12.83 -14.67 -24.03
N ASP A 3 -12.54 -15.90 -23.60
CA ASP A 3 -12.77 -16.31 -22.20
C ASP A 3 -11.52 -16.31 -21.30
N ALA A 4 -10.32 -16.18 -21.87
CA ALA A 4 -9.08 -16.18 -21.09
C ALA A 4 -8.86 -14.87 -20.30
N THR A 5 -9.44 -13.76 -20.75
CA THR A 5 -9.29 -12.42 -20.15
C THR A 5 -10.45 -12.02 -19.26
N PHE A 6 -11.58 -12.73 -19.27
CA PHE A 6 -12.75 -12.36 -18.45
C PHE A 6 -12.45 -12.48 -16.95
N LYS A 7 -11.88 -13.62 -16.52
CA LYS A 7 -11.51 -13.88 -15.13
C LYS A 7 -10.52 -12.85 -14.56
N PRO A 8 -9.40 -12.51 -15.23
CA PRO A 8 -8.49 -11.48 -14.74
C PRO A 8 -9.11 -10.07 -14.78
N THR A 9 -9.95 -9.75 -15.77
CA THR A 9 -10.64 -8.45 -15.82
C THR A 9 -11.61 -8.27 -14.65
N VAL A 10 -12.37 -9.32 -14.30
CA VAL A 10 -13.27 -9.29 -13.15
C VAL A 10 -12.49 -9.13 -11.84
N LEU A 11 -11.40 -9.87 -11.66
CA LEU A 11 -10.53 -9.73 -10.50
C LEU A 11 -9.93 -8.31 -10.40
N TYR A 12 -9.55 -7.73 -11.54
CA TYR A 12 -9.06 -6.35 -11.60
C TYR A 12 -10.13 -5.34 -11.21
N LEU A 13 -11.37 -5.48 -11.70
CA LEU A 13 -12.49 -4.61 -11.31
C LEU A 13 -12.79 -4.70 -9.82
N ILE A 14 -12.79 -5.92 -9.26
CA ILE A 14 -12.96 -6.12 -7.81
C ILE A 14 -11.84 -5.44 -7.03
N ALA A 15 -10.58 -5.58 -7.47
CA ALA A 15 -9.44 -4.93 -6.85
C ALA A 15 -9.55 -3.39 -6.90
N LEU A 16 -10.00 -2.82 -8.02
CA LEU A 16 -10.24 -1.38 -8.15
C LEU A 16 -11.33 -0.89 -7.19
N ILE A 17 -12.44 -1.64 -7.06
CA ILE A 17 -13.53 -1.29 -6.14
C ILE A 17 -13.03 -1.34 -4.69
N ILE A 18 -12.30 -2.39 -4.30
CA ILE A 18 -11.74 -2.52 -2.95
C ILE A 18 -10.73 -1.40 -2.67
N CYS A 19 -9.83 -1.13 -3.62
CA CYS A 19 -8.80 -0.10 -3.49
C CYS A 19 -9.39 1.32 -3.44
N GLY A 20 -10.37 1.62 -4.30
CA GLY A 20 -11.05 2.93 -4.33
C GLY A 20 -11.94 3.18 -3.11
N SER A 21 -12.67 2.15 -2.65
CA SER A 21 -13.52 2.25 -1.45
C SER A 21 -12.72 2.59 -0.20
N ASN A 22 -11.44 2.19 -0.16
CA ASN A 22 -10.56 2.49 0.96
C ASN A 22 -10.41 3.99 1.24
N GLY A 23 -10.22 4.80 0.19
CA GLY A 23 -10.10 6.26 0.32
C GLY A 23 -11.42 6.91 0.78
N ILE A 24 -12.55 6.37 0.33
CA ILE A 24 -13.88 6.84 0.72
C ILE A 24 -14.13 6.55 2.21
N VAL A 25 -13.88 5.32 2.66
CA VAL A 25 -14.03 4.93 4.07
C VAL A 25 -13.10 5.74 4.97
N ALA A 26 -11.87 6.02 4.52
CA ALA A 26 -10.93 6.89 5.24
C ALA A 26 -11.46 8.33 5.40
N SER A 27 -12.13 8.86 4.37
CA SER A 27 -12.72 10.20 4.39
C SER A 27 -13.93 10.32 5.34
N PHE A 28 -14.68 9.22 5.55
CA PHE A 28 -15.81 9.19 6.47
C PHE A 28 -15.42 9.04 7.95
N ILE A 29 -14.17 8.65 8.25
CA ILE A 29 -13.70 8.45 9.62
C ILE A 29 -13.08 9.76 10.12
N ASN A 30 -13.68 10.37 11.15
CA ASN A 30 -13.16 11.57 11.82
C ASN A 30 -12.01 11.22 12.80
N LEU A 31 -11.03 10.45 12.34
CA LEU A 31 -9.77 10.20 13.06
C LEU A 31 -8.64 10.87 12.29
N PRO A 32 -7.60 11.37 13.00
CA PRO A 32 -6.43 11.92 12.34
C PRO A 32 -5.74 10.85 11.48
N SER A 33 -5.30 11.24 10.29
CA SER A 33 -4.77 10.37 9.23
C SER A 33 -3.68 9.40 9.71
N TYR A 34 -2.81 9.87 10.61
CA TYR A 34 -1.77 9.03 11.23
C TYR A 34 -2.33 7.84 12.02
N GLN A 35 -3.45 8.01 12.74
CA GLN A 35 -4.06 6.91 13.50
C GLN A 35 -4.67 5.86 12.57
N ILE A 36 -5.31 6.28 11.47
CA ILE A 36 -5.87 5.35 10.48
C ILE A 36 -4.76 4.49 9.87
N VAL A 37 -3.67 5.13 9.43
CA VAL A 37 -2.51 4.42 8.86
C VAL A 37 -1.85 3.53 9.90
N PHE A 38 -1.70 3.99 11.14
CA PHE A 38 -1.14 3.22 12.25
C PHE A 38 -1.94 1.94 12.51
N PHE A 39 -3.26 2.04 12.70
CA PHE A 39 -4.10 0.86 12.91
C PHE A 39 -4.08 -0.09 11.72
N ARG A 40 -4.04 0.44 10.50
CA ARG A 40 -3.96 -0.39 9.29
C ARG A 40 -2.65 -1.16 9.21
N MET A 41 -1.53 -0.51 9.51
CA MET A 41 -0.21 -1.15 9.53
C MET A 41 -0.09 -2.13 10.71
N LEU A 42 -0.66 -1.81 11.86
CA LEU A 42 -0.68 -2.68 13.03
C LEU A 42 -1.48 -3.96 12.77
N LEU A 43 -2.71 -3.83 12.25
CA LEU A 43 -3.54 -4.97 11.89
C LEU A 43 -2.91 -5.81 10.79
N GLY A 44 -2.32 -5.17 9.77
CA GLY A 44 -1.60 -5.87 8.70
C GLY A 44 -0.39 -6.65 9.23
N THR A 45 0.40 -6.04 10.10
CA THR A 45 1.57 -6.70 10.73
C THR A 45 1.13 -7.86 11.62
N LEU A 46 0.10 -7.66 12.43
CA LEU A 46 -0.45 -8.71 13.31
C LEU A 46 -1.01 -9.88 12.49
N PHE A 47 -1.71 -9.59 11.39
CA PHE A 47 -2.24 -10.61 10.49
C PHE A 47 -1.11 -11.41 9.83
N LEU A 48 -0.08 -10.74 9.29
CA LEU A 48 1.07 -11.41 8.69
C LEU A 48 1.84 -12.25 9.72
N LEU A 49 1.99 -11.74 10.95
CA LEU A 49 2.55 -12.50 12.07
C LEU A 49 1.72 -13.74 12.37
N ALA A 50 0.40 -13.61 12.48
CA ALA A 50 -0.49 -14.74 12.73
C ALA A 50 -0.38 -15.80 11.61
N VAL A 51 -0.36 -15.38 10.35
CA VAL A 51 -0.18 -16.28 9.20
C VAL A 51 1.18 -17.00 9.27
N LYS A 52 2.26 -16.28 9.55
CA LYS A 52 3.60 -16.87 9.72
C LYS A 52 3.64 -17.89 10.86
N LEU A 53 3.00 -17.59 11.99
CA LEU A 53 2.88 -18.50 13.13
C LEU A 53 2.11 -19.79 12.76
N VAL A 54 1.01 -19.66 12.02
CA VAL A 54 0.23 -20.80 11.53
C VAL A 54 1.03 -21.65 10.54
N GLN A 55 1.80 -21.01 9.66
CA GLN A 55 2.63 -21.70 8.67
C GLN A 55 3.90 -22.34 9.26
N LYS A 56 4.22 -22.05 10.54
CA LYS A 56 5.44 -22.54 11.23
C LYS A 56 6.74 -22.29 10.47
N GLU A 57 6.76 -21.30 9.58
CA GLU A 57 7.96 -20.95 8.84
C GLU A 57 8.93 -20.22 9.74
N ALA A 58 10.18 -20.68 9.77
CA ALA A 58 11.25 -19.97 10.44
C ALA A 58 11.45 -18.59 9.79
N PHE A 59 11.72 -17.58 10.62
CA PHE A 59 12.09 -16.27 10.12
C PHE A 59 13.45 -16.37 9.41
N THR A 60 13.46 -16.36 8.07
CA THR A 60 14.67 -16.30 7.22
C THR A 60 15.48 -15.01 7.40
N ILE A 61 15.12 -14.17 8.38
CA ILE A 61 15.77 -12.90 8.71
C ILE A 61 17.24 -13.12 9.10
N GLN A 62 17.59 -14.28 9.68
CA GLN A 62 18.92 -14.53 10.21
C GLN A 62 20.00 -14.77 9.12
N ASN A 63 19.60 -15.21 7.92
CA ASN A 63 20.57 -15.54 6.86
C ASN A 63 20.93 -14.34 5.96
N TYR A 64 20.15 -13.25 5.98
CA TYR A 64 20.31 -12.12 5.05
C TYR A 64 20.12 -10.76 5.74
N PRO A 65 21.12 -10.28 6.51
CA PRO A 65 21.01 -9.03 7.26
C PRO A 65 20.88 -7.79 6.35
N LYS A 66 21.42 -7.83 5.13
CA LYS A 66 21.29 -6.75 4.14
C LYS A 66 19.87 -6.64 3.60
N ASP A 67 19.24 -7.77 3.31
CA ASP A 67 17.86 -7.80 2.82
C ASP A 67 16.89 -7.37 3.91
N PHE A 68 17.19 -7.69 5.18
CA PHE A 68 16.42 -7.19 6.30
C PHE A 68 16.49 -5.66 6.43
N GLN A 69 17.67 -5.05 6.26
CA GLN A 69 17.80 -3.59 6.27
C GLN A 69 17.03 -2.95 5.11
N ALA A 70 17.09 -3.53 3.90
CA ALA A 70 16.31 -3.08 2.75
C ALA A 70 14.79 -3.24 2.98
N LEU A 71 14.38 -4.32 3.66
CA LEU A 71 12.98 -4.58 4.01
C LEU A 71 12.46 -3.56 5.04
N VAL A 72 13.25 -3.25 6.07
CA VAL A 72 12.90 -2.21 7.04
C VAL A 72 12.83 -0.84 6.36
N GLY A 73 13.80 -0.52 5.49
CA GLY A 73 13.81 0.72 4.71
C GLY A 73 12.58 0.88 3.83
N SER A 74 12.20 -0.17 3.09
CA SER A 74 10.99 -0.16 2.25
C SER A 74 9.70 -0.12 3.08
N GLY A 75 9.66 -0.75 4.26
CA GLY A 75 8.54 -0.64 5.19
C GLY A 75 8.34 0.78 5.73
N ILE A 76 9.43 1.46 6.12
CA ILE A 76 9.37 2.86 6.55
C ILE A 76 8.92 3.75 5.39
N ALA A 77 9.49 3.58 4.20
CA ALA A 77 9.11 4.34 3.02
C ALA A 77 7.62 4.15 2.67
N LEU A 78 7.12 2.91 2.72
CA LEU A 78 5.72 2.59 2.48
C LEU A 78 4.82 3.24 3.53
N GLY A 79 5.19 3.18 4.82
CA GLY A 79 4.45 3.79 5.91
C GLY A 79 4.38 5.31 5.81
N LEU A 80 5.49 5.95 5.46
CA LEU A 80 5.55 7.39 5.19
C LEU A 80 4.68 7.75 3.99
N GLN A 81 4.82 7.04 2.87
CA GLN A 81 4.02 7.29 1.67
C GLN A 81 2.52 7.17 1.95
N TRP A 82 2.09 6.16 2.71
CA TRP A 82 0.70 6.04 3.14
C TRP A 82 0.26 7.17 4.07
N THR A 83 1.12 7.60 4.99
CA THR A 83 0.79 8.73 5.88
C THR A 83 0.58 10.02 5.10
N PHE A 84 1.47 10.34 4.15
CA PHE A 84 1.33 11.50 3.27
C PHE A 84 0.08 11.41 2.39
N LEU A 85 -0.20 10.23 1.82
CA LEU A 85 -1.40 10.02 1.00
C LEU A 85 -2.69 10.28 1.76
N PHE A 86 -2.80 9.78 3.00
CA PHE A 86 -3.98 9.99 3.83
C PHE A 86 -4.08 11.43 4.34
N GLU A 87 -2.96 12.11 4.56
CA GLU A 87 -2.96 13.55 4.85
C GLU A 87 -3.45 14.35 3.63
N ALA A 88 -3.02 14.00 2.41
CA ALA A 88 -3.50 14.59 1.17
C ALA A 88 -5.01 14.32 0.94
N TYR A 89 -5.50 13.11 1.27
CA TYR A 89 -6.93 12.81 1.25
C TYR A 89 -7.74 13.73 2.17
N ARG A 90 -7.19 14.08 3.34
CA ARG A 90 -7.84 15.00 4.28
C ARG A 90 -7.79 16.45 3.80
N LEU A 91 -6.66 16.89 3.24
CA LEU A 91 -6.44 18.29 2.85
C LEU A 91 -7.13 18.66 1.53
N VAL A 92 -7.09 17.78 0.52
CA VAL A 92 -7.47 18.10 -0.87
C VAL A 92 -8.55 17.15 -1.42
N GLY A 93 -8.96 16.16 -0.63
CA GLY A 93 -9.94 15.15 -1.02
C GLY A 93 -9.35 14.02 -1.87
N VAL A 94 -10.08 12.90 -1.92
CA VAL A 94 -9.63 11.65 -2.56
C VAL A 94 -9.32 11.83 -4.05
N GLY A 95 -10.08 12.68 -4.76
CA GLY A 95 -9.90 12.91 -6.20
C GLY A 95 -8.57 13.60 -6.55
N ILE A 96 -8.28 14.74 -5.92
CA ILE A 96 -7.07 15.53 -6.21
C ILE A 96 -5.81 14.81 -5.74
N ALA A 97 -5.85 14.18 -4.56
CA ALA A 97 -4.74 13.38 -4.07
C ALA A 97 -4.42 12.18 -4.99
N THR A 98 -5.43 11.55 -5.60
CA THR A 98 -5.22 10.48 -6.58
C THR A 98 -4.60 11.00 -7.87
N LEU A 99 -5.02 12.19 -8.34
CA LEU A 99 -4.41 12.86 -9.49
C LEU A 99 -2.94 13.22 -9.25
N GLU A 100 -2.62 13.73 -8.06
CA GLU A 100 -1.24 14.01 -7.65
C GLU A 100 -0.42 12.71 -7.60
N TYR A 101 -1.01 11.61 -7.11
CA TYR A 101 -0.34 10.32 -7.08
C TYR A 101 0.06 9.81 -8.47
N TYR A 102 -0.69 10.15 -9.52
CA TYR A 102 -0.33 9.84 -10.91
C TYR A 102 0.88 10.62 -11.45
N CYS A 103 1.35 11.65 -10.75
CA CYS A 103 2.64 12.27 -11.07
C CYS A 103 3.83 11.37 -10.68
N GLY A 104 3.63 10.42 -9.76
CA GLY A 104 4.66 9.46 -9.35
C GLY A 104 5.26 8.67 -10.53
N PRO A 105 4.45 7.98 -11.36
CA PRO A 105 4.91 7.31 -12.57
C PRO A 105 5.69 8.22 -13.53
N VAL A 106 5.31 9.49 -13.66
CA VAL A 106 6.01 10.45 -14.53
C VAL A 106 7.41 10.75 -14.01
N ILE A 107 7.55 10.96 -12.71
CA ILE A 107 8.85 11.18 -12.05
C ILE A 107 9.73 9.92 -12.20
N VAL A 108 9.15 8.73 -12.00
CA VAL A 108 9.87 7.46 -12.17
C VAL A 108 10.33 7.26 -13.61
N MET A 109 9.48 7.55 -14.60
CA MET A 109 9.87 7.48 -16.01
C MET A 109 10.99 8.48 -16.34
N ALA A 110 10.95 9.69 -15.78
CA ALA A 110 12.00 10.69 -15.97
C ALA A 110 13.33 10.32 -15.31
N LEU A 111 13.31 9.60 -14.18
CA LEU A 111 14.50 9.11 -13.49
C LEU A 111 15.01 7.76 -14.01
N SER A 112 14.21 7.02 -14.78
CA SER A 112 14.62 5.74 -15.38
C SER A 112 15.93 5.77 -16.18
N PRO A 113 16.30 6.84 -16.90
CA PRO A 113 17.62 6.90 -17.55
C PRO A 113 18.80 7.15 -16.59
N LEU A 114 18.54 7.51 -15.32
CA LEU A 114 19.55 7.78 -14.28
C LEU A 114 19.65 6.66 -13.24
N LEU A 115 18.74 5.68 -13.26
CA LEU A 115 18.65 4.53 -12.35
C LEU A 115 19.22 3.27 -13.02
#